data_AF-A0A7N6BCV2-F1
#
_entry.id   AF-A0A7N6BCV2-F1
#
_cell.length_a   1.000
_cell.length_b   1.000
_cell.length_c   1.000
_cell.angle_alpha   90.00
_cell.angle_beta   90.00
_cell.angle_gamma   90.00
#
_symmetry.space_group_name_H-M   'P 1'
#
loop_
_entity.id
_entity.type
_entity.pdbx_description
1 polymer ?
#
loop_
_entity_poly.entity_id
_entity_poly.type
_entity_poly.pdbx_seq_one_letter_code
_entity_poly.pdbx_strand_id
1 'polypeptide(L)'
;MTTRSEREKAQKLNEQHQAILSKLLREEDNKYCADCEAKGPRWASWNLGVFMCIRCAGIHRNLGVHISRVKSVNLDQWTPEQIQSMVDMGNTRARQLYEAHLPENFRRPQTDQYPPPACSFIVSRKNKKSNRNTYISANKRACLMKILLLCN
;
A
#
# COMPACT_ATOMS: atom_id res chain seq x y z
N MET A 1 11.02 27.87 -20.54
CA MET A 1 12.11 27.18 -19.82
C MET A 1 12.05 27.62 -18.37
N THR A 2 12.00 26.70 -17.40
CA THR A 2 12.00 27.04 -15.96
C THR A 2 13.31 27.73 -15.56
N THR A 3 13.25 28.73 -14.70
CA THR A 3 14.43 29.47 -14.25
C THR A 3 15.34 28.60 -13.37
N ARG A 4 16.63 28.97 -13.25
CA ARG A 4 17.57 28.30 -12.33
C ARG A 4 17.04 28.31 -10.89
N SER A 5 16.49 29.45 -10.46
CA SER A 5 15.92 29.60 -9.12
C SER A 5 14.73 28.66 -8.87
N GLU A 6 13.86 28.43 -9.86
CA GLU A 6 12.75 27.49 -9.74
C GLU A 6 13.22 26.05 -9.54
N ARG A 7 14.29 25.64 -10.25
CA ARG A 7 14.87 24.29 -10.13
C ARG A 7 15.47 24.07 -8.74
N GLU A 8 16.19 25.05 -8.20
CA GLU A 8 16.78 24.99 -6.86
C GLU A 8 15.69 24.89 -5.77
N LYS A 9 14.60 25.66 -5.92
CA LYS A 9 13.44 25.58 -5.01
C LYS A 9 12.76 24.21 -5.06
N ALA A 10 12.56 23.66 -6.25
CA ALA A 10 11.95 22.33 -6.42
C ALA A 10 12.80 21.21 -5.81
N GLN A 11 14.13 21.30 -5.96
CA GLN A 11 15.05 20.35 -5.34
C GLN A 11 14.98 20.39 -3.82
N LYS A 12 15.04 21.59 -3.23
CA LYS A 12 14.94 21.77 -1.77
C LYS A 12 13.61 21.24 -1.22
N LEU A 13 12.51 21.47 -1.94
CA LEU A 13 11.20 20.95 -1.57
C LEU A 13 11.17 19.41 -1.60
N ASN A 14 11.77 18.81 -2.64
CA ASN A 14 11.85 17.36 -2.74
C ASN A 14 12.69 16.75 -1.60
N GLU A 15 13.82 17.37 -1.24
CA GLU A 15 14.64 16.95 -0.10
C GLU A 15 13.85 17.01 1.22
N GLN A 16 13.05 18.07 1.42
CA GLN A 16 12.16 18.20 2.58
C GLN A 16 11.11 17.08 2.62
N HIS A 17 10.45 16.80 1.50
CA HIS A 17 9.47 15.71 1.39
C HIS A 17 10.11 14.35 1.73
N GLN A 18 11.31 14.07 1.22
CA GLN A 18 12.04 12.84 1.51
C GLN A 18 12.42 12.71 2.99
N ALA A 19 12.81 13.82 3.63
CA ALA A 19 13.10 13.83 5.06
C ALA A 19 11.85 13.51 5.91
N ILE A 20 10.68 14.06 5.54
CA ILE A 20 9.41 13.79 6.22
C ILE A 20 9.02 12.31 6.08
N LEU A 21 9.02 11.77 4.85
CA LEU A 21 8.68 10.36 4.62
C LEU A 21 9.65 9.42 5.36
N SER A 22 10.94 9.76 5.39
CA SER A 22 11.95 9.01 6.13
C SER A 22 11.70 9.04 7.64
N LYS A 23 11.21 10.16 8.18
CA LYS A 23 10.80 10.28 9.58
C LYS A 23 9.58 9.40 9.87
N LEU A 24 8.55 9.45 9.02
CA LEU A 24 7.35 8.63 9.17
C LEU A 24 7.68 7.13 9.16
N LEU A 25 8.56 6.67 8.26
CA LEU A 25 8.98 5.26 8.19
C LEU A 25 9.74 4.76 9.43
N ARG A 26 10.19 5.64 10.33
CA ARG A 26 10.83 5.25 11.60
C ARG A 26 9.81 4.97 12.71
N GLU A 27 8.56 5.39 12.55
CA GLU A 27 7.48 5.10 13.50
C GLU A 27 7.18 3.59 13.51
N GLU A 28 6.90 3.03 14.69
CA GLU A 28 6.82 1.57 14.89
C GLU A 28 5.84 0.89 13.93
N ASP A 29 4.64 1.43 13.74
CA ASP A 29 3.64 0.85 12.86
C ASP A 29 3.95 1.02 11.36
N ASN A 30 4.74 2.04 11.01
CA ASN A 30 5.14 2.30 9.63
C ASN A 30 6.33 1.44 9.19
N LYS A 31 7.02 0.76 10.12
CA LYS A 31 8.08 -0.21 9.81
C LYS A 31 7.56 -1.48 9.14
N TYR A 32 6.25 -1.71 9.18
CA TYR A 32 5.59 -2.89 8.66
C TYR A 32 4.56 -2.52 7.61
N CYS A 33 4.41 -3.36 6.60
CA CYS A 33 3.38 -3.22 5.58
C CYS A 33 1.99 -3.24 6.22
N ALA A 34 1.15 -2.27 5.86
CA ALA A 34 -0.21 -2.13 6.39
C ALA A 34 -1.09 -3.38 6.15
N ASP A 35 -0.82 -4.19 5.13
CA ASP A 35 -1.69 -5.32 4.75
C ASP A 35 -1.13 -6.70 5.10
N CYS A 36 0.19 -6.88 5.02
CA CYS A 36 0.81 -8.21 5.17
C CYS A 36 1.96 -8.24 6.19
N GLU A 37 2.22 -7.13 6.88
CA GLU A 37 3.25 -7.02 7.92
C GLU A 37 4.68 -7.30 7.46
N ALA A 38 4.94 -7.30 6.15
CA ALA A 38 6.30 -7.31 5.62
C ALA A 38 7.08 -6.11 6.18
N LYS A 39 8.30 -6.36 6.66
CA LYS A 39 9.19 -5.31 7.15
C LYS A 39 9.65 -4.38 6.02
N GLY A 40 9.89 -3.13 6.37
CA GLY A 40 10.50 -2.13 5.49
C GLY A 40 9.64 -1.79 4.26
N PRO A 41 8.39 -1.31 4.43
CA PRO A 41 7.60 -0.86 3.30
C PRO A 41 8.31 0.32 2.58
N ARG A 42 8.37 0.25 1.24
CA ARG A 42 9.01 1.27 0.38
C ARG A 42 8.03 1.92 -0.60
N TRP A 43 6.76 1.56 -0.49
CA TRP A 43 5.65 2.07 -1.29
C TRP A 43 4.58 2.62 -0.36
N ALA A 44 3.74 3.50 -0.87
CA ALA A 44 2.65 4.07 -0.13
C ALA A 44 1.44 4.33 -1.02
N SER A 45 0.25 4.25 -0.44
CA SER A 45 -0.96 4.81 -1.04
C SER A 45 -1.24 6.12 -0.34
N TRP A 46 -1.10 7.23 -1.08
CA TRP A 46 -1.16 8.57 -0.48
C TRP A 46 -2.58 9.03 -0.21
N ASN A 47 -3.57 8.55 -0.97
CA ASN A 47 -4.98 8.88 -0.71
C ASN A 47 -5.56 8.08 0.46
N LEU A 48 -5.02 6.88 0.74
CA LEU A 48 -5.38 6.08 1.91
C LEU A 48 -4.49 6.37 3.12
N GLY A 49 -3.32 6.97 2.88
CA GLY A 49 -2.36 7.38 3.91
C GLY A 49 -1.58 6.22 4.54
N VAL A 50 -1.27 5.16 3.77
CA VAL A 50 -0.64 3.93 4.29
C VAL A 50 0.66 3.57 3.59
N PHE A 51 1.60 2.99 4.34
CA PHE A 51 2.85 2.39 3.85
C PHE A 51 2.69 0.89 3.62
N MET A 52 3.18 0.42 2.47
CA MET A 52 3.03 -0.95 2.01
C MET A 52 4.29 -1.49 1.32
N CYS A 53 4.39 -2.82 1.24
CA CYS A 53 5.45 -3.50 0.50
C CYS A 53 5.17 -3.47 -1.02
N ILE A 54 6.17 -3.83 -1.83
CA ILE A 54 6.05 -3.84 -3.30
C ILE A 54 4.94 -4.78 -3.80
N ARG A 55 4.69 -5.89 -3.10
CA ARG A 55 3.67 -6.86 -3.50
C ARG A 55 2.26 -6.30 -3.30
N CYS A 56 2.00 -5.71 -2.12
CA CYS A 56 0.74 -5.03 -1.84
C CYS A 56 0.54 -3.81 -2.75
N ALA A 57 1.60 -3.06 -3.05
CA ALA A 57 1.55 -1.99 -4.05
C ALA A 57 1.07 -2.50 -5.42
N GLY A 58 1.49 -3.69 -5.85
CA GLY A 58 0.97 -4.35 -7.07
C GLY A 58 -0.52 -4.68 -6.98
N ILE A 59 -0.99 -5.17 -5.84
CA ILE A 59 -2.42 -5.44 -5.61
C ILE A 59 -3.22 -4.14 -5.66
N HIS A 60 -2.77 -3.09 -4.97
CA HIS A 60 -3.42 -1.78 -4.95
C HIS A 60 -3.52 -1.15 -6.34
N ARG A 61 -2.52 -1.33 -7.20
CA ARG A 61 -2.59 -0.89 -8.62
C ARG A 61 -3.71 -1.58 -9.38
N ASN A 62 -3.95 -2.85 -9.12
CA ASN A 62 -5.02 -3.62 -9.78
C ASN A 62 -6.44 -3.23 -9.30
N LEU A 63 -6.56 -2.48 -8.20
CA LEU A 63 -7.85 -1.93 -7.73
C LEU A 63 -8.26 -0.69 -8.54
N GLY A 64 -7.29 0.04 -9.07
CA GLY A 64 -7.51 1.26 -9.84
C GLY A 64 -7.35 2.55 -9.03
N VAL A 65 -7.06 3.64 -9.74
CA VAL A 65 -6.67 4.95 -9.17
C VAL A 65 -7.79 5.70 -8.45
N HIS A 66 -9.04 5.30 -8.66
CA HIS A 66 -10.20 5.82 -7.93
C HIS A 66 -10.29 5.25 -6.51
N ILE A 67 -9.61 4.11 -6.27
CA ILE A 67 -9.56 3.43 -4.97
C ILE A 67 -8.23 3.71 -4.27
N SER A 68 -7.12 3.41 -4.94
CA SER A 68 -5.80 3.53 -4.36
C SER A 68 -4.81 4.12 -5.35
N ARG A 69 -4.19 5.23 -4.95
CA ARG A 69 -3.16 5.95 -5.69
C ARG A 69 -1.81 5.66 -5.06
N VAL A 70 -1.04 4.81 -5.73
CA VAL A 70 0.22 4.25 -5.22
C VAL A 70 1.42 5.04 -5.74
N LYS A 71 2.37 5.35 -4.84
CA LYS A 71 3.68 5.94 -5.16
C LYS A 71 4.80 5.20 -4.43
N SER A 72 5.97 5.16 -5.04
CA SER A 72 7.23 4.83 -4.38
C SER A 72 7.60 5.96 -3.42
N VAL A 73 8.06 5.60 -2.24
CA VAL A 73 8.50 6.59 -1.25
C VAL A 73 9.70 7.38 -1.77
N ASN A 74 10.63 6.73 -2.49
CA ASN A 74 11.92 7.33 -2.86
C ASN A 74 12.07 7.60 -4.36
N LEU A 75 11.35 6.86 -5.21
CA LEU A 75 11.51 6.95 -6.67
C LEU A 75 10.53 7.92 -7.33
N ASP A 76 9.42 8.25 -6.66
CA ASP A 76 8.40 9.13 -7.21
C ASP A 76 8.50 10.53 -6.59
N GLN A 77 8.08 11.53 -7.37
CA GLN A 77 7.89 12.89 -6.86
C GLN A 77 6.60 12.99 -6.06
N TRP A 78 6.64 13.76 -4.98
CA TRP A 78 5.52 13.98 -4.07
C TRP A 78 5.14 15.46 -4.04
N THR A 79 3.83 15.73 -3.99
CA THR A 79 3.33 17.09 -3.74
C THR A 79 3.14 17.32 -2.24
N PRO A 80 3.12 18.58 -1.77
CA PRO A 80 2.92 18.88 -0.35
C PRO A 80 1.63 18.27 0.21
N GLU A 81 0.54 18.27 -0.55
CA GLU A 81 -0.76 17.73 -0.14
C GLU A 81 -0.69 16.21 0.04
N GLN A 82 0.08 15.52 -0.80
CA GLN A 82 0.28 14.08 -0.70
C GLN A 82 1.12 13.72 0.53
N ILE A 83 2.14 14.54 0.84
CA ILE A 83 2.93 14.40 2.07
C ILE A 83 2.05 14.64 3.30
N GLN A 84 1.24 15.69 3.28
CA GLN A 84 0.33 16.00 4.38
C GLN A 84 -0.64 14.84 4.65
N SER A 85 -1.20 14.23 3.61
CA SER A 85 -2.04 13.03 3.76
C SER A 85 -1.32 11.86 4.46
N MET A 86 -0.03 11.65 4.17
CA MET A 86 0.76 10.62 4.85
C MET A 86 1.03 10.97 6.32
N VAL A 87 1.20 12.25 6.65
CA VAL A 87 1.39 12.75 8.02
C VAL A 87 0.09 12.66 8.83
N ASP A 88 -1.05 12.97 8.20
CA ASP A 88 -2.36 12.99 8.83
C ASP A 88 -2.93 11.59 9.07
N MET A 89 -2.44 10.58 8.35
CA MET A 89 -2.88 9.20 8.53
C MET A 89 -1.79 8.31 9.13
N GLY A 90 -0.87 7.80 8.30
CA GLY A 90 0.08 6.77 8.71
C GLY A 90 -0.58 5.43 9.04
N ASN A 91 0.24 4.39 9.23
CA ASN A 91 -0.27 3.04 9.47
C ASN A 91 -0.98 2.90 10.82
N THR A 92 -0.60 3.67 11.83
CA THR A 92 -1.24 3.65 13.16
C THR A 92 -2.71 4.04 13.07
N ARG A 93 -3.02 5.21 12.50
CA ARG A 93 -4.42 5.67 12.37
C ARG A 93 -5.17 4.83 11.34
N ALA A 94 -4.50 4.43 10.25
CA ALA A 94 -5.09 3.54 9.26
C ALA A 94 -5.49 2.19 9.86
N ARG A 95 -4.72 1.62 10.79
CA ARG A 95 -5.11 0.40 11.52
C ARG A 95 -6.36 0.67 12.35
N GLN A 96 -6.39 1.75 13.13
CA GLN A 96 -7.54 2.10 13.96
C GLN A 96 -8.82 2.32 13.13
N LEU A 97 -8.70 2.93 11.96
CA LEU A 97 -9.84 3.28 11.12
C LEU A 97 -10.30 2.11 10.25
N TYR A 98 -9.39 1.51 9.49
CA TYR A 98 -9.75 0.50 8.50
C TYR A 98 -9.83 -0.92 9.08
N GLU A 99 -9.20 -1.17 10.23
CA GLU A 99 -9.19 -2.48 10.89
C GLU A 99 -10.02 -2.51 12.17
N ALA A 100 -10.75 -1.42 12.49
CA ALA A 100 -11.56 -1.28 13.70
C ALA A 100 -12.60 -2.39 13.90
N HIS A 101 -13.17 -2.88 12.79
CA HIS A 101 -14.29 -3.82 12.79
C HIS A 101 -13.88 -5.22 12.32
N LEU A 102 -12.58 -5.53 12.35
CA LEU A 102 -12.13 -6.87 12.00
C LEU A 102 -12.47 -7.86 13.12
N PRO A 103 -12.84 -9.12 12.78
CA PRO A 103 -13.01 -10.17 13.77
C PRO A 103 -11.76 -10.39 14.62
N GLU A 104 -11.91 -10.74 15.90
CA GLU A 104 -10.80 -10.95 16.84
C GLU A 104 -9.82 -12.05 16.38
N ASN A 105 -10.30 -13.02 15.60
CA ASN A 105 -9.49 -14.08 15.00
C ASN A 105 -8.86 -13.71 13.65
N PHE A 106 -9.01 -12.47 13.18
CA PHE A 106 -8.41 -12.03 11.93
C PHE A 106 -6.88 -12.05 12.03
N ARG A 107 -6.25 -12.67 11.02
CA ARG A 107 -4.79 -12.67 10.86
C ARG A 107 -4.44 -12.09 9.51
N ARG A 108 -3.53 -11.12 9.50
CA ARG A 108 -2.99 -10.57 8.26
C ARG A 108 -2.22 -11.66 7.50
N PRO A 109 -2.32 -11.72 6.17
CA PRO A 109 -1.60 -12.70 5.37
C PRO A 109 -0.09 -12.48 5.52
N GLN A 110 0.64 -13.48 6.03
CA GLN A 110 2.08 -13.36 6.23
C GLN A 110 2.86 -13.47 4.93
N THR A 111 3.96 -12.72 4.86
CA THR A 111 4.72 -12.57 3.61
C THR A 111 5.59 -13.74 3.21
N ASP A 112 5.88 -14.64 4.17
CA ASP A 112 6.88 -15.70 4.06
C ASP A 112 6.32 -17.02 3.50
N GLN A 113 5.02 -17.08 3.21
CA GLN A 113 4.45 -18.19 2.49
C GLN A 113 4.56 -17.93 0.98
N TYR A 114 5.75 -18.20 0.42
CA TYR A 114 5.78 -18.68 -0.96
C TYR A 114 6.69 -19.92 -1.10
N PRO A 115 6.17 -21.03 -1.64
CA PRO A 115 4.83 -21.14 -2.21
C PRO A 115 3.76 -21.26 -1.10
N PRO A 116 2.51 -20.82 -1.36
CA PRO A 116 1.40 -21.35 -0.56
C PRO A 116 1.46 -22.89 -0.62
N PRO A 117 0.86 -23.63 0.32
CA PRO A 117 0.63 -25.08 0.18
C PRO A 117 -0.34 -25.45 -0.97
N ALA A 118 -0.22 -24.79 -2.13
CA ALA A 118 -0.90 -25.03 -3.39
C ALA A 118 -0.10 -24.58 -4.64
N CYS A 119 1.20 -24.27 -4.57
CA CYS A 119 2.03 -24.11 -5.78
C CYS A 119 2.56 -25.45 -6.32
N SER A 120 1.80 -26.52 -6.12
CA SER A 120 1.98 -27.84 -6.71
C SER A 120 0.90 -28.12 -7.75
N PHE A 121 0.65 -27.22 -8.69
CA PHE A 121 -0.11 -27.58 -9.90
C PHE A 121 0.54 -26.95 -11.13
N ILE A 122 1.60 -27.63 -11.55
CA ILE A 122 2.11 -27.60 -12.92
C ILE A 122 0.97 -28.01 -13.87
N VAL A 123 0.77 -27.16 -14.88
CA VAL A 123 0.22 -27.45 -16.21
C VAL A 123 -0.72 -28.65 -16.31
N SER A 124 -2.02 -28.38 -16.38
CA SER A 124 -2.92 -29.17 -17.20
C SER A 124 -3.96 -28.27 -17.85
N ARG A 125 -3.65 -27.88 -19.09
CA ARG A 125 -4.67 -27.47 -20.06
C ARG A 125 -5.67 -28.62 -20.18
N LYS A 126 -6.89 -28.44 -19.66
CA LYS A 126 -8.13 -28.87 -20.34
C LYS A 126 -9.37 -28.31 -19.65
N ASN A 127 -10.16 -27.63 -20.49
CA ASN A 127 -11.60 -27.39 -20.40
C ASN A 127 -12.18 -26.39 -19.39
N LYS A 128 -12.74 -25.34 -20.02
CA LYS A 128 -14.02 -24.69 -19.74
C LYS A 128 -14.13 -23.86 -18.44
N LYS A 129 -14.03 -22.54 -18.65
CA LYS A 129 -14.95 -21.51 -18.15
C LYS A 129 -15.58 -21.80 -16.78
N SER A 130 -14.78 -21.79 -15.72
CA SER A 130 -15.26 -21.42 -14.38
C SER A 130 -14.04 -21.18 -13.50
N ASN A 131 -14.12 -20.20 -12.60
CA ASN A 131 -13.17 -19.99 -11.51
C ASN A 131 -11.77 -19.44 -11.82
N ARG A 132 -11.72 -18.28 -12.50
CA ARG A 132 -10.59 -17.34 -12.39
C ARG A 132 -10.63 -16.48 -11.11
N ASN A 133 -11.53 -16.78 -10.17
CA ASN A 133 -12.04 -15.82 -9.19
C ASN A 133 -11.72 -16.14 -7.71
N THR A 134 -10.98 -17.21 -7.40
CA THR A 134 -10.78 -17.66 -6.01
C THR A 134 -9.47 -17.16 -5.39
N TYR A 135 -8.39 -17.02 -6.16
CA TYR A 135 -7.09 -16.52 -5.66
C TYR A 135 -7.08 -15.02 -5.33
N ILE A 136 -8.06 -14.30 -5.89
CA ILE A 136 -8.31 -12.89 -5.65
C ILE A 136 -9.13 -12.69 -4.35
N SER A 137 -9.75 -13.72 -3.78
CA SER A 137 -10.79 -13.53 -2.75
C SER A 137 -10.29 -13.18 -1.34
N ALA A 138 -9.10 -13.61 -0.91
CA ALA A 138 -8.62 -13.35 0.46
C ALA A 138 -7.82 -12.03 0.58
N ASN A 139 -6.84 -11.81 -0.29
CA ASN A 139 -6.06 -10.57 -0.33
C ASN A 139 -6.90 -9.37 -0.78
N LYS A 140 -7.81 -9.57 -1.73
CA LYS A 140 -8.73 -8.51 -2.13
C LYS A 140 -9.74 -8.24 -1.01
N ARG A 141 -10.17 -9.20 -0.18
CA ARG A 141 -11.06 -8.91 0.98
C ARG A 141 -10.37 -8.15 2.12
N ALA A 142 -9.14 -8.48 2.48
CA ALA A 142 -8.40 -7.70 3.49
C ALA A 142 -8.10 -6.27 3.01
N CYS A 143 -7.79 -6.11 1.73
CA CYS A 143 -7.59 -4.81 1.09
C CYS A 143 -8.94 -4.06 0.85
N LEU A 144 -10.01 -4.77 0.46
CA LEU A 144 -11.37 -4.25 0.19
C LEU A 144 -12.17 -3.92 1.45
N MET A 145 -11.95 -4.61 2.57
CA MET A 145 -12.60 -4.25 3.84
C MET A 145 -12.15 -2.86 4.31
N LYS A 146 -10.90 -2.46 3.98
CA LYS A 146 -10.43 -1.08 4.18
C LYS A 146 -11.09 -0.07 3.23
N ILE A 147 -11.53 -0.51 2.06
CA ILE A 147 -12.11 0.32 0.99
C ILE A 147 -13.63 0.51 1.15
N LEU A 148 -14.33 -0.46 1.73
CA LEU A 148 -15.78 -0.37 1.96
C LEU A 148 -16.19 0.73 2.95
N LEU A 149 -15.26 1.23 3.77
CA LEU A 149 -15.46 2.38 4.66
C LEU A 149 -15.30 3.74 3.96
N LEU A 150 -14.81 3.78 2.72
CA LEU A 150 -14.65 5.02 1.92
C LEU A 150 -15.78 5.22 0.88
N CYS A 151 -16.75 4.30 0.82
CA CYS A 151 -17.90 4.36 -0.10
C CYS A 151 -19.27 4.52 0.60
N ASN A 152 -19.29 4.93 1.88
CA ASN A 152 -20.49 5.46 2.53
C ASN A 152 -20.33 6.94 2.83
#